data_AF-A0A395NX12-F1
#
_entry.id   AF-A0A395NX12-F1
#
_cell.length_a   1.000
_cell.length_b   1.000
_cell.length_c   1.000
_cell.angle_alpha   90.00
_cell.angle_beta   90.00
_cell.angle_gamma   90.00
#
_symmetry.space_group_name_H-M   'P 1'
#
loop_
_entity.id
_entity.type
_entity.pdbx_description
1 polymer ?
#
loop_
_entity_poly.entity_id
_entity_poly.type
_entity_poly.pdbx_seq_one_letter_code
_entity_poly.pdbx_strand_id
1 'polypeptide(L)'
;MSSKHFIDDPEHLVNSALNAITLTNPGVGIDSLNKIVYVRPRHEPTQQKVAIISGGGSGHEPAFASMVGPGMLSAAVVGHIFASPNAEQVRTAIMSRVSHNDCAKQKANAYDEGVLLVIMNYTGDVLSFGVAVEKARAAGINVEMVVVGDDVAIGRSKAGKVGRRGIAGTVLVQKLSGALAAMGYGIRQVTELARLFADNVASIGASLEHVHVPGLTKNSTKGLAELRAGEVEIGMGIHNEQGTDRVKATLPELIENMLAQLLKQSDPDRSFVDFSQCSTNIVLLVNNLGGLSTLELAGITNEVVLQLDKAYNIQPLRVLSGTYMTSLNAPGFSISLLRIIDTGIDAVSMLDLLDYPCEVSGWTCPIKRTTWEAKDLGVRDSEVSTLSDEPRSNLIIDVNLFQEALTTGLENLIAAEPLITHYDTIVGDGDCGVCLKRGARGNLSRFYDC
;
A
#
# COMPACT_ATOMS: atom_id res chain seq x y z
N MET A 1 -5.29 -20.26 5.93
CA MET A 1 -5.66 -18.94 6.49
C MET A 1 -6.65 -19.02 7.65
N SER A 2 -6.61 -18.04 8.56
CA SER A 2 -7.58 -17.92 9.65
C SER A 2 -8.94 -17.47 9.12
N SER A 3 -10.00 -18.19 9.49
CA SER A 3 -11.40 -17.78 9.28
C SER A 3 -11.98 -17.04 10.49
N LYS A 4 -11.15 -16.75 11.50
CA LYS A 4 -11.59 -16.16 12.76
C LYS A 4 -11.50 -14.64 12.64
N HIS A 5 -12.57 -13.98 13.08
CA HIS A 5 -12.66 -12.52 13.18
C HIS A 5 -13.04 -12.17 14.62
N PHE A 6 -12.66 -10.98 15.07
CA PHE A 6 -13.09 -10.48 16.39
C PHE A 6 -14.55 -10.02 16.39
N ILE A 7 -15.08 -9.64 15.22
CA ILE A 7 -16.47 -9.25 15.01
C ILE A 7 -16.96 -10.02 13.79
N ASP A 8 -17.89 -10.95 13.99
CA ASP A 8 -18.44 -11.79 12.92
C ASP A 8 -19.62 -11.13 12.17
N ASP A 9 -20.34 -10.21 12.81
CA ASP A 9 -21.40 -9.44 12.16
C ASP A 9 -20.77 -8.39 11.21
N PRO A 10 -20.89 -8.57 9.87
CA PRO A 10 -20.23 -7.70 8.90
C PRO A 10 -20.80 -6.28 8.91
N GLU A 11 -22.08 -6.08 9.23
CA GLU A 11 -22.68 -4.76 9.27
C GLU A 11 -22.26 -4.00 10.53
N HIS A 12 -22.26 -4.68 11.68
CA HIS A 12 -21.73 -4.11 12.92
C HIS A 12 -20.25 -3.77 12.79
N LEU A 13 -19.45 -4.62 12.13
CA LEU A 13 -18.03 -4.39 11.89
C LEU A 13 -17.79 -3.12 11.04
N VAL A 14 -18.47 -2.98 9.90
CA VAL A 14 -18.34 -1.79 9.03
C VAL A 14 -18.72 -0.53 9.79
N ASN A 15 -19.87 -0.51 10.48
CA ASN A 15 -20.30 0.67 11.22
C ASN A 15 -19.35 1.02 12.38
N SER A 16 -18.81 0.02 13.08
CA SER A 16 -17.85 0.22 14.16
C SER A 16 -16.52 0.77 13.64
N ALA A 17 -16.03 0.26 12.50
CA ALA A 17 -14.83 0.76 11.85
C ALA A 17 -14.98 2.24 11.44
N LEU A 18 -16.13 2.62 10.87
CA LEU A 18 -16.39 4.03 10.51
C LEU A 18 -16.47 4.94 11.74
N ASN A 19 -17.12 4.49 12.82
CA ASN A 19 -17.18 5.24 14.07
C ASN A 19 -15.79 5.45 14.68
N ALA A 20 -14.92 4.43 14.63
CA ALA A 20 -13.55 4.51 15.14
C ALA A 20 -12.74 5.65 14.50
N ILE A 21 -12.98 5.96 13.23
CA ILE A 21 -12.28 7.05 12.53
C ILE A 21 -12.59 8.41 13.18
N THR A 22 -13.82 8.63 13.65
CA THR A 22 -14.18 9.87 14.36
C THR A 22 -13.54 9.97 15.75
N LEU A 23 -13.15 8.84 16.33
CA LEU A 23 -12.46 8.77 17.63
C LEU A 23 -10.96 9.01 17.48
N THR A 24 -10.36 8.55 16.37
CA THR A 24 -8.93 8.72 16.09
C THR A 24 -8.62 10.01 15.32
N ASN A 25 -9.62 10.60 14.65
CA ASN A 25 -9.54 11.90 14.01
C ASN A 25 -10.81 12.74 14.30
N PRO A 26 -10.78 13.63 15.31
CA PRO A 26 -11.94 14.47 15.65
C PRO A 26 -12.27 15.52 14.55
N GLY A 27 -11.38 15.72 13.58
CA GLY A 27 -11.60 16.58 12.43
C GLY A 27 -12.61 16.04 11.41
N VAL A 28 -13.07 14.79 11.56
CA VAL A 28 -14.05 14.17 10.66
C VAL A 28 -15.36 13.82 11.36
N GLY A 29 -16.43 13.79 10.59
CA GLY A 29 -17.77 13.35 10.99
C GLY A 29 -18.19 12.12 10.20
N ILE A 30 -19.23 11.44 10.69
CA ILE A 30 -19.84 10.29 10.04
C ILE A 30 -21.34 10.56 9.83
N ASP A 31 -21.81 10.31 8.61
CA ASP A 31 -23.21 10.05 8.31
C ASP A 31 -23.43 8.54 8.38
N SER A 32 -23.84 8.05 9.56
CA SER A 32 -23.99 6.61 9.79
C SER A 32 -25.09 5.97 8.93
N LEU A 33 -26.10 6.75 8.52
CA LEU A 33 -27.19 6.24 7.67
C LEU A 33 -26.68 5.93 6.27
N ASN A 34 -25.87 6.83 5.72
CA ASN A 34 -25.35 6.71 4.36
C ASN A 34 -23.92 6.13 4.30
N LYS A 35 -23.30 5.81 5.45
CA LYS A 35 -21.92 5.32 5.56
C LYS A 35 -20.91 6.25 4.88
N ILE A 36 -21.04 7.56 5.15
CA ILE A 36 -20.15 8.60 4.60
C ILE A 36 -19.31 9.16 5.73
N VAL A 37 -17.99 9.13 5.58
CA VAL A 37 -17.06 9.89 6.43
C VAL A 37 -16.69 11.17 5.70
N TYR A 38 -16.72 12.31 6.39
CA TYR A 38 -16.49 13.63 5.77
C TYR A 38 -15.74 14.56 6.71
N VAL A 39 -14.99 15.51 6.16
CA VAL A 39 -14.32 16.55 6.95
C VAL A 39 -15.34 17.47 7.59
N ARG A 40 -15.25 17.70 8.90
CA ARG A 40 -16.16 18.63 9.60
C ARG A 40 -15.93 20.07 9.11
N PRO A 41 -16.99 20.89 9.04
CA PRO A 41 -16.84 22.32 8.78
C PRO A 41 -15.85 22.96 9.78
N ARG A 42 -14.91 23.76 9.26
CA ARG A 42 -13.97 24.54 10.07
C ARG A 42 -14.44 25.99 10.18
N HIS A 43 -14.08 26.65 11.28
CA HIS A 43 -14.36 28.08 11.46
C HIS A 43 -13.47 28.96 10.57
N GLU A 44 -12.27 28.50 10.25
CA GLU A 44 -11.34 29.22 9.38
C GLU A 44 -11.65 28.99 7.90
N PRO A 45 -11.59 30.04 7.06
CA PRO A 45 -11.75 29.91 5.62
C PRO A 45 -10.67 28.99 5.04
N THR A 46 -11.09 27.99 4.27
CA THR A 46 -10.17 27.16 3.49
C THR A 46 -9.91 27.78 2.12
N GLN A 47 -8.69 27.65 1.62
CA GLN A 47 -8.35 28.00 0.22
C GLN A 47 -8.76 26.90 -0.76
N GLN A 48 -9.21 25.74 -0.25
CA GLN A 48 -9.62 24.60 -1.05
C GLN A 48 -10.88 24.91 -1.86
N LYS A 49 -10.73 24.96 -3.18
CA LYS A 49 -11.82 25.19 -4.14
C LYS A 49 -12.53 23.89 -4.54
N VAL A 50 -11.84 22.76 -4.43
CA VAL A 50 -12.29 21.47 -4.96
C VAL A 50 -12.43 20.46 -3.85
N ALA A 51 -13.60 19.83 -3.71
CA ALA A 51 -13.76 18.70 -2.81
C ALA A 51 -13.32 17.41 -3.50
N ILE A 52 -12.51 16.57 -2.84
CA ILE A 52 -12.14 15.25 -3.35
C ILE A 52 -12.98 14.19 -2.65
N ILE A 53 -13.74 13.42 -3.43
CA ILE A 53 -14.51 12.27 -2.93
C ILE A 53 -13.90 10.99 -3.48
N SER A 54 -13.84 9.96 -2.63
CA SER A 54 -13.59 8.60 -3.06
C SER A 54 -14.53 7.63 -2.35
N GLY A 55 -14.32 6.33 -2.53
CA GLY A 55 -15.15 5.31 -1.92
C GLY A 55 -15.12 4.00 -2.68
N GLY A 56 -15.90 3.05 -2.18
CA GLY A 56 -15.97 1.69 -2.68
C GLY A 56 -16.50 0.72 -1.61
N GLY A 57 -16.33 -0.58 -1.84
CA GLY A 57 -16.62 -1.57 -0.80
C GLY A 57 -15.78 -1.36 0.47
N SER A 58 -16.32 -1.75 1.62
CA SER A 58 -15.54 -1.86 2.85
C SER A 58 -14.62 -3.09 2.81
N GLY A 59 -13.63 -3.16 3.71
CA GLY A 59 -12.67 -4.26 3.77
C GLY A 59 -11.32 -3.96 3.11
N HIS A 60 -11.09 -2.70 2.76
CA HIS A 60 -9.82 -2.20 2.21
C HIS A 60 -9.14 -1.17 3.12
N GLU A 61 -9.59 -1.07 4.37
CA GLU A 61 -9.11 -0.08 5.33
C GLU A 61 -7.57 -0.14 5.45
N PRO A 62 -6.86 1.02 5.47
CA PRO A 62 -7.41 2.36 5.68
C PRO A 62 -8.10 3.02 4.48
N ALA A 63 -7.96 2.46 3.27
CA ALA A 63 -8.71 2.95 2.12
C ALA A 63 -10.21 2.64 2.29
N PHE A 64 -11.14 3.59 2.13
CA PHE A 64 -10.95 5.02 1.82
C PHE A 64 -11.27 5.92 3.01
N ALA A 65 -12.05 5.44 3.97
CA ALA A 65 -12.61 6.28 5.02
C ALA A 65 -11.55 6.90 5.94
N SER A 66 -10.45 6.20 6.20
CA SER A 66 -9.33 6.74 7.00
C SER A 66 -8.43 7.70 6.21
N MET A 67 -8.67 7.88 4.91
CA MET A 67 -8.00 8.87 4.06
C MET A 67 -8.75 10.22 4.03
N VAL A 68 -9.84 10.35 4.80
CA VAL A 68 -10.63 11.59 4.91
C VAL A 68 -9.99 12.53 5.93
N GLY A 69 -9.74 13.76 5.49
CA GLY A 69 -9.11 14.81 6.27
C GLY A 69 -8.49 15.88 5.36
N PRO A 70 -8.14 17.04 5.93
CA PRO A 70 -7.44 18.11 5.21
C PRO A 70 -6.18 17.59 4.51
N GLY A 71 -5.95 18.06 3.29
CA GLY A 71 -4.78 17.68 2.48
C GLY A 71 -4.92 16.36 1.71
N MET A 72 -6.05 15.64 1.87
CA MET A 72 -6.35 14.41 1.12
C MET A 72 -7.83 14.35 0.69
N LEU A 73 -8.66 13.43 1.21
CA LEU A 73 -10.07 13.34 0.82
C LEU A 73 -10.96 14.27 1.66
N SER A 74 -11.91 14.95 1.00
CA SER A 74 -12.97 15.72 1.67
C SER A 74 -14.07 14.80 2.21
N ALA A 75 -14.37 13.71 1.52
CA ALA A 75 -15.27 12.66 2.00
C ALA A 75 -14.95 11.30 1.36
N ALA A 76 -15.36 10.24 2.03
CA ALA A 76 -15.33 8.87 1.51
C ALA A 76 -16.69 8.21 1.72
N VAL A 77 -17.18 7.53 0.69
CA VAL A 77 -18.46 6.82 0.70
C VAL A 77 -18.19 5.32 0.66
N VAL A 78 -18.57 4.59 1.70
CA VAL A 78 -18.31 3.14 1.75
C VAL A 78 -19.59 2.31 1.67
N GLY A 79 -19.50 1.21 0.94
CA GLY A 79 -20.56 0.20 0.88
C GLY A 79 -20.39 -0.90 1.91
N HIS A 80 -21.01 -2.05 1.66
CA HIS A 80 -20.76 -3.26 2.46
C HIS A 80 -19.38 -3.85 2.13
N ILE A 81 -18.96 -4.88 2.88
CA ILE A 81 -17.69 -5.55 2.63
C ILE A 81 -17.65 -6.05 1.18
N PHE A 82 -16.68 -5.58 0.40
CA PHE A 82 -16.47 -5.89 -1.02
C PHE A 82 -17.66 -5.59 -1.95
N ALA A 83 -18.56 -4.70 -1.55
CA ALA A 83 -19.69 -4.26 -2.37
C ALA A 83 -19.75 -2.73 -2.42
N SER A 84 -19.74 -2.18 -3.63
CA SER A 84 -19.81 -0.74 -3.88
C SER A 84 -20.97 -0.05 -3.14
N PRO A 85 -20.81 1.18 -2.64
CA PRO A 85 -21.95 1.97 -2.16
C PRO A 85 -22.93 2.22 -3.30
N ASN A 86 -24.21 2.40 -2.96
CA ASN A 86 -25.21 2.72 -3.95
C ASN A 86 -25.11 4.19 -4.41
N ALA A 87 -25.67 4.48 -5.58
CA ALA A 87 -25.62 5.82 -6.18
C ALA A 87 -26.25 6.92 -5.31
N GLU A 88 -27.19 6.59 -4.43
CA GLU A 88 -27.83 7.58 -3.55
C GLU A 88 -26.93 7.98 -2.37
N GLN A 89 -26.17 7.03 -1.82
CA GLN A 89 -25.11 7.34 -0.84
C GLN A 89 -24.08 8.28 -1.46
N VAL A 90 -23.60 7.98 -2.67
CA VAL A 90 -22.62 8.81 -3.37
C VAL A 90 -23.18 10.20 -3.68
N ARG A 91 -24.42 10.27 -4.18
CA ARG A 91 -25.13 11.53 -4.41
C ARG A 91 -25.25 12.34 -3.13
N THR A 92 -25.61 11.72 -2.01
CA THR A 92 -25.72 12.39 -0.71
C THR A 92 -24.38 12.99 -0.27
N ALA A 93 -23.27 12.28 -0.50
CA ALA A 93 -21.94 12.80 -0.20
C ALA A 93 -21.62 14.05 -1.02
N ILE A 94 -21.83 13.98 -2.34
CA ILE A 94 -21.62 15.11 -3.26
C ILE A 94 -22.49 16.30 -2.87
N MET A 95 -23.79 16.08 -2.65
CA MET A 95 -24.75 17.16 -2.49
C MET A 95 -24.75 17.78 -1.08
N SER A 96 -24.38 17.03 -0.04
CA SER A 96 -24.67 17.42 1.35
C SER A 96 -23.53 17.23 2.35
N ARG A 97 -22.43 16.57 1.98
CA ARG A 97 -21.32 16.27 2.92
C ARG A 97 -20.00 16.93 2.56
N VAL A 98 -19.91 17.55 1.39
CA VAL A 98 -18.75 18.35 1.00
C VAL A 98 -19.19 19.75 0.61
N SER A 99 -18.29 20.72 0.78
CA SER A 99 -18.51 22.06 0.27
C SER A 99 -18.41 22.04 -1.25
N HIS A 100 -19.48 22.48 -1.89
CA HIS A 100 -19.53 22.90 -3.29
C HIS A 100 -20.34 24.20 -3.28
N ASN A 101 -19.92 25.21 -4.04
CA ASN A 101 -20.72 26.43 -4.14
C ASN A 101 -21.96 26.15 -4.99
N ASP A 102 -23.13 26.56 -4.51
CA ASP A 102 -24.35 26.62 -5.31
C ASP A 102 -24.06 27.44 -6.57
N CYS A 103 -24.05 26.78 -7.74
CA CYS A 103 -23.81 27.42 -9.04
C CYS A 103 -24.80 28.56 -9.36
N ALA A 104 -25.85 28.75 -8.54
CA ALA A 104 -26.75 29.90 -8.57
C ALA A 104 -26.07 31.24 -8.20
N LYS A 105 -24.91 31.25 -7.55
CA LYS A 105 -24.14 32.48 -7.29
C LYS A 105 -23.02 32.60 -8.34
N GLN A 106 -23.37 33.07 -9.54
CA GLN A 106 -22.41 33.47 -10.58
C GLN A 106 -21.50 34.60 -10.08
N LYS A 107 -20.44 34.24 -9.36
CA LYS A 107 -19.24 35.07 -9.21
C LYS A 107 -18.28 34.71 -10.34
N ALA A 108 -17.51 35.67 -10.81
CA ALA A 108 -16.56 35.49 -11.93
C ALA A 108 -15.55 34.33 -11.77
N ASN A 109 -15.37 33.80 -10.54
CA ASN A 109 -14.45 32.70 -10.23
C ASN A 109 -15.16 31.37 -9.87
N ALA A 110 -16.50 31.27 -10.01
CA ALA A 110 -17.26 30.07 -9.64
C ALA A 110 -16.93 28.83 -10.50
N TYR A 111 -16.26 29.02 -11.64
CA TYR A 111 -15.87 27.94 -12.56
C TYR A 111 -14.69 27.09 -12.06
N ASP A 112 -13.94 27.58 -11.06
CA ASP A 112 -12.80 26.86 -10.49
C ASP A 112 -13.20 25.87 -9.39
N GLU A 113 -14.42 25.99 -8.85
CA GLU A 113 -14.89 25.18 -7.73
C GLU A 113 -15.69 23.96 -8.20
N GLY A 114 -15.70 22.90 -7.40
CA GLY A 114 -16.45 21.70 -7.73
C GLY A 114 -16.08 20.49 -6.88
N VAL A 115 -16.54 19.33 -7.32
CA VAL A 115 -16.27 18.04 -6.67
C VAL A 115 -15.59 17.10 -7.67
N LEU A 116 -14.44 16.54 -7.30
CA LEU A 116 -13.77 15.51 -8.08
C LEU A 116 -13.92 14.16 -7.38
N LEU A 117 -14.46 13.18 -8.09
CA LEU A 117 -14.50 11.79 -7.66
C LEU A 117 -13.27 11.06 -8.22
N VAL A 118 -12.45 10.47 -7.34
CA VAL A 118 -11.31 9.61 -7.71
C VAL A 118 -11.63 8.19 -7.22
N ILE A 119 -11.97 7.28 -8.14
CA ILE A 119 -12.48 5.94 -7.79
C ILE A 119 -11.66 4.83 -8.43
N MET A 120 -11.69 3.65 -7.82
CA MET A 120 -11.13 2.43 -8.43
C MET A 120 -11.97 1.98 -9.62
N ASN A 121 -11.32 1.33 -10.58
CA ASN A 121 -12.00 0.78 -11.74
C ASN A 121 -12.61 -0.61 -11.47
N TYR A 122 -13.71 -0.64 -10.71
CA TYR A 122 -14.59 -1.81 -10.59
C TYR A 122 -15.97 -1.46 -11.14
N THR A 123 -16.63 -2.42 -11.79
CA THR A 123 -17.93 -2.18 -12.45
C THR A 123 -18.98 -1.60 -11.50
N GLY A 124 -19.06 -2.12 -10.27
CA GLY A 124 -19.98 -1.60 -9.26
C GLY A 124 -19.73 -0.13 -8.91
N ASP A 125 -18.45 0.25 -8.75
CA ASP A 125 -18.03 1.61 -8.42
C ASP A 125 -18.26 2.55 -9.61
N VAL A 126 -17.78 2.19 -10.80
CA VAL A 126 -17.94 3.01 -12.01
C VAL A 126 -19.42 3.30 -12.31
N LEU A 127 -20.30 2.30 -12.17
CA LEU A 127 -21.73 2.50 -12.40
C LEU A 127 -22.38 3.34 -11.29
N SER A 128 -22.14 3.01 -10.02
CA SER A 128 -22.82 3.68 -8.90
C SER A 128 -22.38 5.13 -8.75
N PHE A 129 -21.07 5.39 -8.83
CA PHE A 129 -20.53 6.74 -8.80
C PHE A 129 -20.87 7.50 -10.08
N GLY A 130 -20.81 6.87 -11.25
CA GLY A 130 -21.19 7.49 -12.52
C GLY A 130 -22.64 7.99 -12.53
N VAL A 131 -23.59 7.17 -12.05
CA VAL A 131 -25.00 7.59 -11.91
C VAL A 131 -25.15 8.76 -10.94
N ALA A 132 -24.39 8.76 -9.83
CA ALA A 132 -24.41 9.86 -8.86
C ALA A 132 -23.85 11.16 -9.46
N VAL A 133 -22.77 11.08 -10.24
CA VAL A 133 -22.16 12.21 -10.97
C VAL A 133 -23.18 12.83 -11.94
N GLU A 134 -23.83 12.00 -12.76
CA GLU A 134 -24.83 12.50 -13.72
C GLU A 134 -26.03 13.17 -13.02
N LYS A 135 -26.48 12.60 -11.90
CA LYS A 135 -27.53 13.23 -11.08
C LYS A 135 -27.08 14.55 -10.46
N ALA A 136 -25.83 14.65 -10.00
CA ALA A 136 -25.28 15.88 -9.42
C ALA A 136 -25.09 16.98 -10.50
N ARG A 137 -24.61 16.61 -11.69
CA ARG A 137 -24.52 17.51 -12.85
C ARG A 137 -25.89 18.03 -13.26
N ALA A 138 -26.91 17.16 -13.30
CA ALA A 138 -28.29 17.55 -13.57
C ALA A 138 -28.86 18.50 -12.50
N ALA A 139 -28.37 18.40 -11.26
CA ALA A 139 -28.69 19.34 -10.18
C ALA A 139 -27.86 20.64 -10.20
N GLY A 140 -27.01 20.81 -11.23
CA GLY A 140 -26.20 22.01 -11.42
C GLY A 140 -24.87 22.01 -10.68
N ILE A 141 -24.42 20.90 -10.09
CA ILE A 141 -23.12 20.83 -9.41
C ILE A 141 -22.01 20.55 -10.44
N ASN A 142 -20.92 21.32 -10.35
CA ASN A 142 -19.71 21.06 -11.12
C ASN A 142 -18.98 19.83 -10.57
N VAL A 143 -19.18 18.67 -11.21
CA VAL A 143 -18.63 17.39 -10.77
C VAL A 143 -17.86 16.72 -11.89
N GLU A 144 -16.65 16.26 -11.57
CA GLU A 144 -15.81 15.44 -12.42
C GLU A 144 -15.54 14.07 -11.80
N MET A 145 -15.17 13.12 -12.65
CA MET A 145 -14.85 11.75 -12.24
C MET A 145 -13.60 11.24 -12.95
N VAL A 146 -12.65 10.73 -12.17
CA VAL A 146 -11.45 10.04 -12.62
C VAL A 146 -11.48 8.62 -12.09
N VAL A 147 -11.31 7.68 -13.01
CA VAL A 147 -11.30 6.24 -12.72
C VAL A 147 -9.86 5.77 -12.80
N VAL A 148 -9.36 5.17 -11.72
CA VAL A 148 -7.99 4.65 -11.63
C VAL A 148 -8.01 3.17 -11.91
N GLY A 149 -7.33 2.76 -12.98
CA GLY A 149 -7.10 1.37 -13.35
C GLY A 149 -5.61 1.10 -13.44
N ASP A 150 -4.94 0.92 -12.31
CA ASP A 150 -3.49 0.77 -12.20
C ASP A 150 -3.01 -0.69 -12.27
N ASP A 151 -3.89 -1.68 -12.06
CA ASP A 151 -3.51 -3.09 -12.00
C ASP A 151 -3.15 -3.69 -13.37
N VAL A 152 -1.88 -4.10 -13.54
CA VAL A 152 -1.37 -4.68 -14.79
C VAL A 152 -1.66 -6.18 -14.94
N ALA A 153 -2.20 -6.83 -13.91
CA ALA A 153 -2.57 -8.25 -13.98
C ALA A 153 -3.65 -8.49 -15.07
N ILE A 154 -4.54 -7.53 -15.29
CA ILE A 154 -5.49 -7.59 -16.41
C ILE A 154 -4.85 -6.96 -17.64
N GLY A 155 -4.26 -7.81 -18.48
CA GLY A 155 -3.72 -7.39 -19.77
C GLY A 155 -4.79 -6.88 -20.74
N ARG A 156 -4.36 -6.07 -21.72
CA ARG A 156 -5.24 -5.43 -22.73
C ARG A 156 -6.17 -6.41 -23.43
N SER A 157 -5.69 -7.61 -23.73
CA SER A 157 -6.44 -8.69 -24.37
C SER A 157 -7.66 -9.17 -23.56
N LYS A 158 -7.60 -9.08 -22.23
CA LYS A 158 -8.65 -9.52 -21.29
C LYS A 158 -9.43 -8.37 -20.65
N ALA A 159 -8.95 -7.14 -20.77
CA ALA A 159 -9.52 -5.96 -20.12
C ALA A 159 -10.97 -5.65 -20.54
N GLY A 160 -11.40 -6.13 -21.72
CA GLY A 160 -12.77 -5.96 -22.20
C GLY A 160 -13.20 -4.48 -22.22
N LYS A 161 -14.47 -4.21 -21.88
CA LYS A 161 -15.00 -2.83 -21.78
C LYS A 161 -14.71 -2.16 -20.44
N VAL A 162 -14.47 -2.94 -19.39
CA VAL A 162 -14.29 -2.42 -18.02
C VAL A 162 -12.87 -1.88 -17.84
N GLY A 163 -11.86 -2.51 -18.45
CA GLY A 163 -10.47 -2.08 -18.32
C GLY A 163 -9.71 -2.82 -17.21
N ARG A 164 -8.58 -2.25 -16.81
CA ARG A 164 -7.75 -2.71 -15.69
C ARG A 164 -8.43 -2.44 -14.34
N ARG A 165 -8.25 -3.29 -13.34
CA ARG A 165 -8.71 -3.02 -11.96
C ARG A 165 -7.98 -1.81 -11.38
N GLY A 166 -8.63 -1.11 -10.45
CA GLY A 166 -7.97 -0.16 -9.56
C GLY A 166 -7.54 -0.87 -8.27
N ILE A 167 -6.30 -0.68 -7.82
CA ILE A 167 -5.77 -1.20 -6.56
C ILE A 167 -4.96 -0.12 -5.82
N ALA A 168 -3.91 -0.48 -5.09
CA ALA A 168 -3.20 0.39 -4.15
C ALA A 168 -2.63 1.69 -4.77
N GLY A 169 -2.34 1.73 -6.07
CA GLY A 169 -1.89 2.94 -6.75
C GLY A 169 -2.94 4.06 -6.74
N THR A 170 -4.23 3.72 -6.58
CA THR A 170 -5.32 4.68 -6.38
C THR A 170 -5.06 5.60 -5.19
N VAL A 171 -4.44 5.10 -4.11
CA VAL A 171 -4.14 5.92 -2.92
C VAL A 171 -3.11 7.02 -3.24
N LEU A 172 -2.16 6.74 -4.14
CA LEU A 172 -1.20 7.76 -4.61
C LEU A 172 -1.91 8.86 -5.39
N VAL A 173 -2.82 8.49 -6.29
CA VAL A 173 -3.64 9.46 -7.07
C VAL A 173 -4.46 10.32 -6.12
N GLN A 174 -5.12 9.71 -5.11
CA GLN A 174 -5.89 10.43 -4.09
C GLN A 174 -5.02 11.42 -3.30
N LYS A 175 -3.81 11.02 -2.90
CA LYS A 175 -2.90 11.90 -2.16
C LYS A 175 -2.47 13.11 -2.98
N LEU A 176 -2.12 12.90 -4.25
CA LEU A 176 -1.69 13.97 -5.15
C LEU A 176 -2.84 14.92 -5.49
N SER A 177 -4.01 14.39 -5.82
CA SER A 177 -5.21 15.18 -6.11
C SER A 177 -5.71 15.97 -4.89
N GLY A 178 -5.68 15.36 -3.70
CA GLY A 178 -6.02 16.02 -2.44
C GLY A 178 -5.08 17.16 -2.09
N ALA A 179 -3.77 16.99 -2.31
CA ALA A 179 -2.79 18.05 -2.12
C ALA A 179 -3.03 19.23 -3.06
N LEU A 180 -3.27 18.98 -4.37
CA LEU A 180 -3.61 20.03 -5.33
C LEU A 180 -4.87 20.79 -4.92
N ALA A 181 -5.92 20.07 -4.52
CA ALA A 181 -7.15 20.69 -4.06
C ALA A 181 -6.92 21.56 -2.82
N ALA A 182 -6.14 21.07 -1.85
CA ALA A 182 -5.81 21.81 -0.63
C ALA A 182 -4.95 23.07 -0.90
N MET A 183 -4.11 23.04 -1.93
CA MET A 183 -3.36 24.21 -2.43
C MET A 183 -4.24 25.23 -3.18
N GLY A 184 -5.54 24.95 -3.39
CA GLY A 184 -6.49 25.89 -3.99
C GLY A 184 -6.54 25.91 -5.51
N TYR A 185 -5.97 24.89 -6.18
CA TYR A 185 -6.11 24.70 -7.62
C TYR A 185 -7.58 24.44 -8.01
N GLY A 186 -7.96 24.88 -9.20
CA GLY A 186 -9.33 24.75 -9.70
C GLY A 186 -9.65 23.34 -10.24
N ILE A 187 -10.92 22.97 -10.24
CA ILE A 187 -11.43 21.64 -10.61
C ILE A 187 -10.90 21.12 -11.95
N ARG A 188 -10.78 21.98 -12.96
CA ARG A 188 -10.24 21.60 -14.27
C ARG A 188 -8.80 21.09 -14.15
N GLN A 189 -7.93 21.87 -13.52
CA GLN A 189 -6.51 21.51 -13.34
C GLN A 189 -6.38 20.26 -12.46
N VAL A 190 -7.13 20.19 -11.35
CA VAL A 190 -7.11 19.03 -10.46
C VAL A 190 -7.56 17.77 -11.20
N THR A 191 -8.57 17.86 -12.06
CA THR A 191 -9.07 16.73 -12.87
C THR A 191 -8.08 16.29 -13.93
N GLU A 192 -7.52 17.24 -14.69
CA GLU A 192 -6.50 16.98 -15.73
C GLU A 192 -5.27 16.29 -15.12
N LEU A 193 -4.78 16.80 -13.99
CA LEU A 193 -3.64 16.21 -13.28
C LEU A 193 -3.99 14.87 -12.61
N ALA A 194 -5.20 14.70 -12.06
CA ALA A 194 -5.63 13.41 -11.52
C ALA A 194 -5.65 12.31 -12.59
N ARG A 195 -6.11 12.61 -13.81
CA ARG A 195 -6.02 11.69 -14.96
C ARG A 195 -4.57 11.38 -15.30
N LEU A 196 -3.75 12.43 -15.37
CA LEU A 196 -2.32 12.30 -15.64
C LEU A 196 -1.62 11.40 -14.62
N PHE A 197 -1.94 11.53 -13.33
CA PHE A 197 -1.39 10.66 -12.28
C PHE A 197 -1.87 9.21 -12.44
N ALA A 198 -3.16 9.01 -12.72
CA ALA A 198 -3.74 7.69 -12.95
C ALA A 198 -3.12 6.97 -14.17
N ASP A 199 -2.78 7.73 -15.22
CA ASP A 199 -2.13 7.21 -16.43
C ASP A 199 -0.65 6.89 -16.21
N ASN A 200 -0.04 7.35 -15.12
CA ASN A 200 1.39 7.18 -14.82
C ASN A 200 1.64 6.27 -13.60
N VAL A 201 0.63 5.52 -13.16
CA VAL A 201 0.76 4.52 -12.09
C VAL A 201 0.43 3.12 -12.61
N ALA A 202 1.25 2.15 -12.21
CA ALA A 202 1.07 0.74 -12.52
C ALA A 202 1.31 -0.10 -11.27
N SER A 203 0.48 -1.12 -11.06
CA SER A 203 0.49 -1.94 -9.86
C SER A 203 0.30 -3.42 -10.16
N ILE A 204 0.83 -4.27 -9.28
CA ILE A 204 0.57 -5.72 -9.31
C ILE A 204 0.56 -6.29 -7.89
N GLY A 205 -0.39 -7.18 -7.60
CA GLY A 205 -0.52 -7.88 -6.32
C GLY A 205 0.00 -9.31 -6.37
N ALA A 206 0.27 -9.89 -5.20
CA ALA A 206 0.43 -11.33 -5.01
C ALA A 206 -0.14 -11.74 -3.66
N SER A 207 -0.75 -12.92 -3.57
CA SER A 207 -1.27 -13.45 -2.31
C SER A 207 -1.00 -14.94 -2.16
N LEU A 208 -0.70 -15.36 -0.94
CA LEU A 208 -0.45 -16.76 -0.58
C LEU A 208 -1.75 -17.58 -0.49
N GLU A 209 -2.87 -16.91 -0.22
CA GLU A 209 -4.20 -17.53 -0.08
C GLU A 209 -5.32 -16.52 -0.39
N HIS A 210 -6.55 -17.00 -0.50
CA HIS A 210 -7.73 -16.14 -0.56
C HIS A 210 -8.04 -15.50 0.81
N VAL A 211 -8.60 -14.29 0.78
CA VAL A 211 -9.12 -13.60 1.97
C VAL A 211 -10.41 -14.25 2.47
N HIS A 212 -10.61 -14.24 3.80
CA HIS A 212 -11.87 -14.64 4.41
C HIS A 212 -12.74 -13.42 4.74
N VAL A 213 -13.96 -13.39 4.22
CA VAL A 213 -14.95 -12.34 4.51
C VAL A 213 -15.68 -12.64 5.84
N PRO A 214 -15.73 -11.72 6.81
CA PRO A 214 -16.50 -11.86 8.05
C PRO A 214 -17.96 -12.27 7.81
N GLY A 215 -18.50 -13.14 8.67
CA GLY A 215 -19.88 -13.62 8.57
C GLY A 215 -20.12 -14.73 7.53
N LEU A 216 -19.15 -15.04 6.65
CA LEU A 216 -19.21 -16.22 5.79
C LEU A 216 -18.72 -17.48 6.54
N THR A 217 -19.38 -18.61 6.30
CA THR A 217 -18.90 -19.90 6.81
C THR A 217 -17.74 -20.42 5.94
N LYS A 218 -16.85 -21.26 6.49
CA LYS A 218 -15.80 -21.95 5.70
C LYS A 218 -16.36 -22.77 4.52
N ASN A 219 -17.63 -23.17 4.55
CA ASN A 219 -18.25 -23.93 3.47
C ASN A 219 -18.70 -23.03 2.29
N SER A 220 -18.76 -21.71 2.47
CA SER A 220 -19.18 -20.76 1.41
C SER A 220 -18.13 -20.60 0.31
N THR A 221 -16.87 -20.99 0.56
CA THR A 221 -15.76 -20.96 -0.40
C THR A 221 -15.61 -22.26 -1.19
N LYS A 222 -16.46 -23.28 -0.95
CA LYS A 222 -16.48 -24.54 -1.72
C LYS A 222 -16.81 -24.26 -3.18
N GLY A 223 -15.77 -24.12 -4.01
CA GLY A 223 -15.86 -23.83 -5.44
C GLY A 223 -14.74 -22.93 -5.94
N LEU A 224 -14.14 -22.14 -5.05
CA LEU A 224 -12.87 -21.47 -5.34
C LEU A 224 -11.76 -22.50 -5.16
N ALA A 225 -10.95 -22.72 -6.20
CA ALA A 225 -9.80 -23.62 -6.12
C ALA A 225 -8.78 -23.01 -5.14
N GLU A 226 -8.76 -23.50 -3.90
CA GLU A 226 -7.77 -23.14 -2.89
C GLU A 226 -6.36 -23.32 -3.46
N LEU A 227 -5.47 -22.39 -3.10
CA LEU A 227 -4.06 -22.47 -3.45
C LEU A 227 -3.45 -23.68 -2.76
N ARG A 228 -2.67 -24.49 -3.50
CA ARG A 228 -1.99 -25.64 -2.90
C ARG A 228 -0.86 -25.18 -1.99
N ALA A 229 -0.40 -26.06 -1.10
CA ALA A 229 0.74 -25.76 -0.24
C ALA A 229 1.97 -25.30 -1.06
N GLY A 230 2.46 -24.10 -0.71
CA GLY A 230 3.59 -23.43 -1.36
C GLY A 230 3.27 -22.74 -2.70
N GLU A 231 2.01 -22.72 -3.14
CA GLU A 231 1.58 -21.90 -4.28
C GLU A 231 1.31 -20.45 -3.85
N VAL A 232 1.64 -19.52 -4.74
CA VAL A 232 1.34 -18.10 -4.65
C VAL A 232 0.60 -17.71 -5.92
N GLU A 233 -0.45 -16.89 -5.80
CA GLU A 233 -1.18 -16.36 -6.96
C GLU A 233 -0.76 -14.91 -7.23
N ILE A 234 -0.17 -14.69 -8.40
CA ILE A 234 0.23 -13.39 -8.91
C ILE A 234 -0.98 -12.74 -9.55
N GLY A 235 -1.17 -11.44 -9.31
CA GLY A 235 -2.24 -10.65 -9.88
C GLY A 235 -3.61 -10.93 -9.27
N MET A 236 -3.70 -11.61 -8.11
CA MET A 236 -4.98 -11.76 -7.42
C MET A 236 -5.55 -10.37 -7.09
N GLY A 237 -6.84 -10.17 -7.38
CA GLY A 237 -7.52 -8.92 -7.08
C GLY A 237 -7.80 -8.75 -5.57
N ILE A 238 -8.20 -7.54 -5.17
CA ILE A 238 -8.46 -7.20 -3.77
C ILE A 238 -9.77 -7.80 -3.23
N HIS A 239 -10.57 -8.50 -4.05
CA HIS A 239 -11.80 -9.19 -3.66
C HIS A 239 -11.75 -10.70 -3.98
N ASN A 240 -10.56 -11.33 -3.99
CA ASN A 240 -10.33 -12.71 -4.43
C ASN A 240 -10.58 -12.95 -5.93
N GLU A 241 -10.56 -11.92 -6.78
CA GLU A 241 -10.63 -12.14 -8.23
C GLU A 241 -9.38 -12.87 -8.72
N GLN A 242 -9.59 -13.78 -9.66
CA GLN A 242 -8.53 -14.62 -10.22
C GLN A 242 -7.35 -13.77 -10.73
N GLY A 243 -6.15 -14.24 -10.42
CA GLY A 243 -4.89 -13.67 -10.87
C GLY A 243 -4.48 -14.11 -12.27
N THR A 244 -3.27 -13.70 -12.65
CA THR A 244 -2.64 -14.06 -13.92
C THR A 244 -2.04 -15.46 -13.86
N ASP A 245 -1.35 -15.76 -12.78
CA ASP A 245 -0.49 -16.94 -12.66
C ASP A 245 -0.56 -17.53 -11.25
N ARG A 246 -0.45 -18.86 -11.15
CA ARG A 246 -0.24 -19.58 -9.89
C ARG A 246 1.11 -20.26 -9.96
N VAL A 247 2.02 -19.89 -9.07
CA VAL A 247 3.42 -20.33 -9.12
C VAL A 247 3.86 -20.88 -7.78
N LYS A 248 4.83 -21.80 -7.80
CA LYS A 248 5.64 -22.13 -6.62
C LYS A 248 6.97 -21.42 -6.80
N ALA A 249 7.19 -20.37 -6.03
CA ALA A 249 8.33 -19.49 -6.19
C ALA A 249 8.87 -19.08 -4.82
N THR A 250 10.18 -18.93 -4.73
CA THR A 250 10.83 -18.17 -3.66
C THR A 250 10.46 -16.69 -3.77
N LEU A 251 10.70 -15.91 -2.73
CA LEU A 251 10.44 -14.47 -2.77
C LEU A 251 11.18 -13.77 -3.92
N PRO A 252 12.50 -13.98 -4.16
CA PRO A 252 13.18 -13.36 -5.28
C PRO A 252 12.55 -13.68 -6.65
N GLU A 253 12.21 -14.95 -6.90
CA GLU A 253 11.57 -15.38 -8.15
C GLU A 253 10.16 -14.78 -8.31
N LEU A 254 9.41 -14.66 -7.21
CA LEU A 254 8.11 -14.01 -7.20
C LEU A 254 8.22 -12.53 -7.57
N ILE A 255 9.15 -11.81 -6.94
CA ILE A 255 9.38 -10.38 -7.22
C ILE A 255 9.87 -10.17 -8.66
N GLU A 256 10.75 -11.03 -9.17
CA GLU A 256 11.22 -10.98 -10.55
C GLU A 256 10.03 -11.09 -11.53
N ASN A 257 9.14 -12.05 -11.31
CA ASN A 257 7.94 -12.22 -12.13
C ASN A 257 7.00 -11.00 -12.05
N MET A 258 6.79 -10.45 -10.85
CA MET A 258 5.95 -9.26 -10.65
C MET A 258 6.54 -8.02 -11.35
N LEU A 259 7.83 -7.78 -11.18
CA LEU A 259 8.52 -6.65 -11.81
C LEU A 259 8.57 -6.80 -13.34
N ALA A 260 8.72 -8.02 -13.85
CA ALA A 260 8.61 -8.28 -15.28
C ALA A 260 7.25 -7.90 -15.85
N GLN A 261 6.14 -8.16 -15.13
CA GLN A 261 4.80 -7.73 -15.55
C GLN A 261 4.61 -6.20 -15.51
N LEU A 262 5.32 -5.49 -14.62
CA LEU A 262 5.27 -4.03 -14.52
C LEU A 262 6.16 -3.31 -15.54
N LEU A 263 7.37 -3.81 -15.78
CA LEU A 263 8.45 -3.03 -16.40
C LEU A 263 8.81 -3.48 -17.81
N LYS A 264 8.40 -4.68 -18.24
CA LYS A 264 8.77 -5.22 -19.56
C LYS A 264 8.03 -4.51 -20.68
N GLN A 265 8.66 -3.48 -21.25
CA GLN A 265 8.09 -2.67 -22.34
C GLN A 265 7.81 -3.47 -23.63
N SER A 266 8.49 -4.60 -23.82
CA SER A 266 8.23 -5.52 -24.93
C SER A 266 6.98 -6.38 -24.75
N ASP A 267 6.31 -6.36 -23.59
CA ASP A 267 5.01 -7.01 -23.39
C ASP A 267 3.90 -6.11 -23.95
N PRO A 268 3.28 -6.41 -25.12
CA PRO A 268 2.24 -5.57 -25.68
C PRO A 268 0.93 -5.63 -24.88
N ASP A 269 0.75 -6.62 -24.02
CA ASP A 269 -0.47 -6.84 -23.24
C ASP A 269 -0.44 -6.05 -21.92
N ARG A 270 0.75 -5.84 -21.32
CA ARG A 270 0.92 -5.25 -19.98
C ARG A 270 1.77 -3.98 -19.89
N SER A 271 2.44 -3.54 -20.96
CA SER A 271 3.21 -2.29 -20.99
C SER A 271 2.31 -1.03 -20.96
N PHE A 272 1.56 -0.83 -19.87
CA PHE A 272 0.61 0.28 -19.75
C PHE A 272 1.27 1.62 -19.46
N VAL A 273 2.40 1.59 -18.75
CA VAL A 273 3.19 2.78 -18.40
C VAL A 273 4.62 2.54 -18.87
N ASP A 274 5.17 3.54 -19.55
CA ASP A 274 6.57 3.50 -20.00
C ASP A 274 7.49 3.95 -18.87
N PHE A 275 8.33 3.03 -18.37
CA PHE A 275 9.33 3.30 -17.34
C PHE A 275 10.77 3.36 -17.89
N SER A 276 10.97 3.28 -19.21
CA SER A 276 12.29 3.11 -19.85
C SER A 276 13.30 4.23 -19.58
N GLN A 277 12.83 5.44 -19.28
CA GLN A 277 13.68 6.61 -18.98
C GLN A 277 13.56 7.10 -17.53
N CYS A 278 13.16 6.22 -16.61
CA CYS A 278 12.79 6.59 -15.24
C CYS A 278 13.77 6.04 -14.19
N SER A 279 15.08 6.07 -14.46
CA SER A 279 16.11 5.51 -13.55
C SER A 279 16.00 6.06 -12.13
N THR A 280 15.59 7.31 -11.95
CA THR A 280 15.33 7.88 -10.61
C THR A 280 13.90 8.43 -10.45
N ASN A 281 13.20 8.76 -11.52
CA ASN A 281 11.91 9.45 -11.48
C ASN A 281 10.71 8.53 -11.15
N ILE A 282 10.80 7.74 -10.08
CA ILE A 282 9.76 6.79 -9.64
C ILE A 282 9.51 6.91 -8.14
N VAL A 283 8.25 6.80 -7.75
CA VAL A 283 7.82 6.50 -6.38
C VAL A 283 7.38 5.04 -6.32
N LEU A 284 7.96 4.29 -5.39
CA LEU A 284 7.59 2.91 -5.08
C LEU A 284 6.63 2.89 -3.88
N LEU A 285 5.53 2.16 -4.00
CA LEU A 285 4.66 1.79 -2.89
C LEU A 285 4.61 0.26 -2.77
N VAL A 286 5.07 -0.28 -1.65
CA VAL A 286 4.91 -1.68 -1.24
C VAL A 286 3.80 -1.74 -0.21
N ASN A 287 2.64 -2.25 -0.62
CA ASN A 287 1.42 -2.24 0.17
C ASN A 287 1.10 -3.62 0.74
N ASN A 288 0.82 -3.69 2.04
CA ASN A 288 0.34 -4.88 2.73
C ASN A 288 -1.17 -5.05 2.51
N LEU A 289 -1.60 -6.23 2.06
CA LEU A 289 -3.02 -6.55 1.90
C LEU A 289 -3.72 -6.89 3.23
N GLY A 290 -2.98 -6.86 4.34
CA GLY A 290 -3.50 -6.87 5.71
C GLY A 290 -3.02 -8.05 6.55
N GLY A 291 -2.63 -9.16 5.92
CA GLY A 291 -2.25 -10.40 6.59
C GLY A 291 -0.74 -10.61 6.81
N LEU A 292 0.13 -9.69 6.36
CA LEU A 292 1.58 -9.84 6.52
C LEU A 292 2.09 -9.17 7.80
N SER A 293 3.12 -9.76 8.42
CA SER A 293 3.86 -9.10 9.50
C SER A 293 4.69 -7.93 8.97
N THR A 294 4.99 -6.96 9.84
CA THR A 294 5.90 -5.85 9.50
C THR A 294 7.30 -6.35 9.11
N LEU A 295 7.75 -7.46 9.70
CA LEU A 295 9.02 -8.10 9.38
C LEU A 295 9.03 -8.66 7.96
N GLU A 296 7.98 -9.38 7.55
CA GLU A 296 7.86 -9.90 6.18
C GLU A 296 7.75 -8.77 5.16
N LEU A 297 6.94 -7.75 5.44
CA LEU A 297 6.80 -6.59 4.56
C LEU A 297 8.13 -5.84 4.37
N ALA A 298 8.94 -5.73 5.43
CA ALA A 298 10.28 -5.16 5.34
C ALA A 298 11.22 -6.00 4.45
N GLY A 299 11.19 -7.32 4.60
CA GLY A 299 11.93 -8.25 3.73
C GLY A 299 11.52 -8.14 2.26
N ILE A 300 10.22 -8.09 1.99
CA ILE A 300 9.66 -7.86 0.65
C ILE A 300 10.12 -6.51 0.09
N THR A 301 10.04 -5.45 0.90
CA THR A 301 10.46 -4.10 0.48
C THR A 301 11.94 -4.07 0.10
N ASN A 302 12.79 -4.72 0.90
CA ASN A 302 14.21 -4.84 0.60
C ASN A 302 14.46 -5.57 -0.73
N GLU A 303 13.79 -6.70 -0.96
CA GLU A 303 13.94 -7.47 -2.20
C GLU A 303 13.49 -6.68 -3.43
N VAL A 304 12.34 -6.00 -3.35
CA VAL A 304 11.82 -5.15 -4.45
C VAL A 304 12.82 -4.04 -4.80
N VAL A 305 13.33 -3.31 -3.81
CA VAL A 305 14.30 -2.23 -4.04
C VAL A 305 15.60 -2.77 -4.62
N LEU A 306 16.10 -3.90 -4.11
CA LEU A 306 17.32 -4.54 -4.60
C LEU A 306 17.20 -4.97 -6.07
N GLN A 307 16.07 -5.55 -6.47
CA GLN A 307 15.85 -5.97 -7.85
C GLN A 307 15.60 -4.79 -8.80
N LEU A 308 14.86 -3.76 -8.36
CA LEU A 308 14.69 -2.53 -9.15
C LEU A 308 16.04 -1.90 -9.51
N ASP A 309 16.96 -1.82 -8.54
CA ASP A 309 18.30 -1.29 -8.75
C ASP A 309 19.13 -2.21 -9.67
N LYS A 310 19.28 -3.50 -9.30
CA LYS A 310 20.18 -4.42 -10.02
C LYS A 310 19.71 -4.82 -11.41
N ALA A 311 18.42 -5.09 -11.59
CA ALA A 311 17.89 -5.63 -12.84
C ALA A 311 17.38 -4.53 -13.80
N TYR A 312 16.95 -3.39 -13.26
CA TYR A 312 16.31 -2.33 -14.06
C TYR A 312 17.02 -0.97 -13.96
N ASN A 313 18.05 -0.81 -13.13
CA ASN A 313 18.72 0.47 -12.87
C ASN A 313 17.71 1.55 -12.43
N ILE A 314 16.73 1.15 -11.62
CA ILE A 314 15.70 2.00 -11.04
C ILE A 314 15.97 2.17 -9.55
N GLN A 315 16.18 3.42 -9.15
CA GLN A 315 16.36 3.86 -7.77
C GLN A 315 15.22 4.81 -7.41
N PRO A 316 14.15 4.33 -6.75
CA PRO A 316 13.01 5.17 -6.44
C PRO A 316 13.41 6.40 -5.62
N LEU A 317 12.95 7.59 -6.03
CA LEU A 317 13.09 8.84 -5.25
C LEU A 317 12.35 8.76 -3.90
N ARG A 318 11.36 7.86 -3.82
CA ARG A 318 10.67 7.56 -2.57
C ARG A 318 10.22 6.12 -2.53
N VAL A 319 10.37 5.51 -1.36
CA VAL A 319 9.76 4.22 -1.03
C VAL A 319 8.75 4.41 0.09
N LEU A 320 7.50 4.03 -0.17
CA LEU A 320 6.44 3.90 0.81
C LEU A 320 6.23 2.41 1.07
N SER A 321 6.23 2.00 2.33
CA SER A 321 5.98 0.60 2.70
C SER A 321 5.08 0.57 3.92
N GLY A 322 3.96 -0.13 3.82
CA GLY A 322 2.96 -0.17 4.88
C GLY A 322 1.59 -0.66 4.40
N THR A 323 0.56 -0.35 5.18
CA THR A 323 -0.82 -0.79 4.93
C THR A 323 -1.65 0.40 4.47
N TYR A 324 -1.93 0.50 3.16
CA TYR A 324 -2.62 1.64 2.55
C TYR A 324 -3.95 1.26 1.91
N MET A 325 -4.03 0.07 1.30
CA MET A 325 -5.25 -0.51 0.75
C MET A 325 -5.22 -2.02 0.96
N THR A 326 -6.01 -2.52 1.91
CA THR A 326 -6.01 -3.93 2.27
C THR A 326 -6.96 -4.76 1.41
N SER A 327 -6.96 -6.06 1.65
CA SER A 327 -8.05 -6.99 1.37
C SER A 327 -8.29 -7.77 2.66
N LEU A 328 -8.94 -7.14 3.64
CA LEU A 328 -9.14 -7.63 5.01
C LEU A 328 -7.87 -8.26 5.61
N ASN A 329 -7.85 -9.60 5.74
CA ASN A 329 -6.76 -10.36 6.32
C ASN A 329 -5.86 -11.08 5.30
N ALA A 330 -5.95 -10.74 4.01
CA ALA A 330 -5.23 -11.41 2.92
C ALA A 330 -3.72 -11.48 3.19
N PRO A 331 -3.09 -12.68 3.11
CA PRO A 331 -1.67 -12.86 3.34
C PRO A 331 -0.92 -12.54 2.04
N GLY A 332 -0.90 -11.26 1.69
CA GLY A 332 -0.35 -10.82 0.42
C GLY A 332 0.09 -9.36 0.44
N PHE A 333 0.70 -8.94 -0.65
CA PHE A 333 1.18 -7.59 -0.85
C PHE A 333 0.96 -7.13 -2.28
N SER A 334 1.13 -5.85 -2.54
CA SER A 334 1.18 -5.30 -3.89
C SER A 334 2.32 -4.32 -4.04
N ILE A 335 2.83 -4.22 -5.27
CA ILE A 335 3.84 -3.25 -5.69
C ILE A 335 3.15 -2.25 -6.61
N SER A 336 3.31 -0.97 -6.33
CA SER A 336 2.87 0.12 -7.21
C SER A 336 4.05 1.01 -7.55
N LEU A 337 4.22 1.31 -8.84
CA LEU A 337 5.21 2.25 -9.36
C LEU A 337 4.47 3.46 -9.94
N LEU A 338 4.74 4.64 -9.40
CA LEU A 338 4.27 5.91 -9.93
C LEU A 338 5.43 6.62 -10.62
N ARG A 339 5.31 6.85 -11.92
CA ARG A 339 6.25 7.64 -12.70
C ARG A 339 6.09 9.12 -12.33
N ILE A 340 7.19 9.75 -11.97
CA ILE A 340 7.26 11.20 -11.76
C ILE A 340 7.46 11.88 -13.11
N ILE A 341 6.56 12.80 -13.43
CA ILE A 341 6.57 13.58 -14.66
C ILE A 341 6.40 15.06 -14.35
N ASP A 342 6.76 15.89 -15.33
CA ASP A 342 6.41 17.30 -15.29
C ASP A 342 4.90 17.44 -15.43
N THR A 343 4.30 18.12 -14.45
CA THR A 343 2.87 18.37 -14.36
C THR A 343 2.44 19.58 -15.19
N GLY A 344 3.40 20.39 -15.67
CA GLY A 344 3.12 21.63 -16.39
C GLY A 344 2.51 22.74 -15.53
N ILE A 345 2.46 22.54 -14.20
CA ILE A 345 2.11 23.60 -13.25
C ILE A 345 3.38 24.19 -12.65
N ASP A 346 3.54 25.51 -12.77
CA ASP A 346 4.69 26.20 -12.21
C ASP A 346 4.76 26.01 -10.68
N ALA A 347 5.96 25.78 -10.16
CA ALA A 347 6.33 25.77 -8.74
C ALA A 347 5.93 24.56 -7.87
N VAL A 348 5.23 23.53 -8.37
CA VAL A 348 4.87 22.36 -7.56
C VAL A 348 5.15 21.03 -8.28
N SER A 349 6.12 20.27 -7.78
CA SER A 349 6.41 18.93 -8.30
C SER A 349 5.46 17.87 -7.72
N MET A 350 5.37 16.71 -8.36
CA MET A 350 4.63 15.56 -7.81
C MET A 350 5.16 15.12 -6.44
N LEU A 351 6.46 15.28 -6.18
CA LEU A 351 7.04 14.98 -4.86
C LEU A 351 6.58 15.99 -3.80
N ASP A 352 6.44 17.27 -4.14
CA ASP A 352 5.91 18.29 -3.24
C ASP A 352 4.44 18.01 -2.90
N LEU A 353 3.63 17.57 -3.87
CA LEU A 353 2.25 17.13 -3.63
C LEU A 353 2.18 15.91 -2.71
N LEU A 354 3.09 14.97 -2.91
CA LEU A 354 3.14 13.74 -2.11
C LEU A 354 3.69 14.01 -0.69
N ASP A 355 4.53 15.05 -0.52
CA ASP A 355 5.01 15.58 0.78
C ASP A 355 4.07 16.60 1.42
N TYR A 356 3.06 17.09 0.69
CA TYR A 356 2.12 18.08 1.20
C TYR A 356 1.43 17.56 2.48
N PRO A 357 1.40 18.33 3.57
CA PRO A 357 0.81 17.89 4.84
C PRO A 357 -0.65 17.46 4.69
N CYS A 358 -1.02 16.40 5.41
CA CYS A 358 -2.42 15.97 5.53
C CYS A 358 -2.71 15.48 6.96
N GLU A 359 -3.93 15.70 7.41
CA GLU A 359 -4.42 15.31 8.75
C GLU A 359 -5.38 14.12 8.63
N VAL A 360 -4.82 12.95 8.29
CA VAL A 360 -5.57 11.70 8.08
C VAL A 360 -4.89 10.55 8.82
N SER A 361 -5.66 9.54 9.24
CA SER A 361 -5.12 8.39 9.98
C SER A 361 -4.62 7.27 9.06
N GLY A 362 -5.06 7.26 7.80
CA GLY A 362 -4.74 6.23 6.81
C GLY A 362 -3.49 6.46 5.98
N TRP A 363 -2.90 7.66 6.07
CA TRP A 363 -1.70 8.03 5.32
C TRP A 363 -0.55 8.26 6.29
N THR A 364 0.45 7.39 6.25
CA THR A 364 1.68 7.64 7.01
C THR A 364 2.47 8.74 6.31
N CYS A 365 2.75 9.83 7.03
CA CYS A 365 3.49 10.96 6.49
C CYS A 365 4.86 10.45 5.98
N PRO A 366 5.15 10.66 4.69
CA PRO A 366 6.40 10.21 4.10
C PRO A 366 7.61 10.91 4.69
N ILE A 367 8.74 10.20 4.71
CA ILE A 367 10.04 10.83 4.90
C ILE A 367 10.31 11.75 3.69
N LYS A 368 10.52 13.04 3.97
CA LYS A 368 10.67 14.09 2.95
C LYS A 368 11.86 13.84 2.02
N ARG A 369 11.76 14.33 0.79
CA ARG A 369 12.83 14.23 -0.24
C ARG A 369 14.22 14.59 0.29
N THR A 370 14.37 15.69 1.02
CA THR A 370 15.67 16.16 1.55
C THR A 370 16.34 15.15 2.48
N THR A 371 15.58 14.30 3.16
CA THR A 371 16.14 13.23 4.00
C THR A 371 16.66 12.07 3.15
N TRP A 372 16.00 11.75 2.04
CA TRP A 372 16.47 10.75 1.08
C TRP A 372 17.73 11.21 0.34
N GLU A 373 17.81 12.49 -0.03
CA GLU A 373 19.01 13.08 -0.66
C GLU A 373 20.23 13.13 0.29
N ALA A 374 20.00 13.10 1.60
CA ALA A 374 21.06 13.09 2.61
C ALA A 374 21.62 11.68 2.93
N LYS A 375 21.09 10.62 2.29
CA LYS A 375 21.40 9.21 2.60
C LYS A 375 22.89 8.86 2.53
N ASP A 376 23.66 9.52 1.67
CA ASP A 376 25.09 9.22 1.47
C ASP A 376 26.03 10.01 2.40
N LEU A 377 25.50 10.95 3.21
CA LEU A 377 26.33 11.85 4.02
C LEU A 377 26.84 11.24 5.34
N GLY A 378 26.55 9.97 5.63
CA GLY A 378 26.93 9.43 6.93
C GLY A 378 26.48 8.02 7.23
N VAL A 379 26.61 7.07 6.30
CA VAL A 379 26.80 5.69 6.76
C VAL A 379 28.13 5.72 7.50
N ARG A 380 28.08 5.77 8.83
CA ARG A 380 29.21 5.37 9.67
C ARG A 380 29.37 3.85 9.54
N ASP A 381 29.65 3.41 8.31
CA ASP A 381 30.63 2.39 8.07
C ASP A 381 31.99 3.07 8.35
N SER A 382 32.13 3.62 9.56
CA SER A 382 33.40 3.46 10.21
C SER A 382 33.56 1.95 10.20
N GLU A 383 34.38 1.45 9.26
CA GLU A 383 35.40 0.47 9.59
C GLU A 383 35.54 0.54 11.08
N VAL A 384 34.98 -0.45 11.79
CA VAL A 384 35.04 -0.54 13.26
C VAL A 384 36.45 -0.10 13.57
N SER A 385 36.60 1.14 14.07
CA SER A 385 37.89 1.82 14.06
C SER A 385 38.79 0.84 14.74
N THR A 386 39.72 0.23 13.99
CA THR A 386 40.41 -1.00 14.38
C THR A 386 40.73 -0.82 15.84
N LEU A 387 39.98 -1.54 16.71
CA LEU A 387 39.97 -1.27 18.13
C LEU A 387 41.43 -1.41 18.51
N SER A 388 42.03 -0.25 18.75
CA SER A 388 43.46 -0.10 18.76
C SER A 388 43.90 -0.82 20.01
N ASP A 389 44.71 -1.85 19.84
CA ASP A 389 45.37 -2.56 20.92
C ASP A 389 44.41 -3.04 22.04
N GLU A 390 43.46 -3.92 21.71
CA GLU A 390 43.03 -4.85 22.75
C GLU A 390 44.28 -5.60 23.24
N PRO A 391 44.57 -5.59 24.56
CA PRO A 391 45.77 -6.23 25.08
C PRO A 391 45.72 -7.71 24.70
N ARG A 392 46.74 -8.16 23.96
CA ARG A 392 46.88 -9.58 23.60
C ARG A 392 46.79 -10.40 24.88
N SER A 393 45.89 -11.39 24.87
CA SER A 393 45.76 -12.31 25.98
C SER A 393 47.12 -12.92 26.31
N ASN A 394 47.48 -12.92 27.59
CA ASN A 394 48.69 -13.56 28.10
C ASN A 394 48.51 -15.07 28.33
N LEU A 395 47.39 -15.66 27.88
CA LEU A 395 47.21 -17.11 27.90
C LEU A 395 48.22 -17.79 26.98
N ILE A 396 48.99 -18.71 27.55
CA ILE A 396 49.78 -19.67 26.79
C ILE A 396 48.93 -20.93 26.68
N ILE A 397 48.49 -21.24 25.45
CA ILE A 397 47.63 -22.39 25.14
C ILE A 397 48.25 -23.23 24.04
N ASP A 398 48.10 -24.55 24.16
CA ASP A 398 48.34 -25.46 23.04
C ASP A 398 47.21 -25.25 22.03
N VAL A 399 47.57 -24.70 20.87
CA VAL A 399 46.63 -24.34 19.81
C VAL A 399 45.87 -25.56 19.29
N ASN A 400 46.55 -26.71 19.16
CA ASN A 400 45.92 -27.92 18.63
C ASN A 400 44.90 -28.46 19.61
N LEU A 401 45.27 -28.54 20.90
CA LEU A 401 44.37 -29.00 21.96
C LEU A 401 43.18 -28.05 22.12
N PHE A 402 43.41 -26.73 22.07
CA PHE A 402 42.36 -25.73 22.17
C PHE A 402 41.37 -25.84 21.00
N GLN A 403 41.88 -25.97 19.78
CA GLN A 403 41.06 -26.13 18.58
C GLN A 403 40.23 -27.42 18.63
N GLU A 404 40.84 -28.54 19.02
CA GLU A 404 40.13 -29.83 19.14
C GLU A 404 39.02 -29.76 20.19
N ALA A 405 39.32 -29.26 21.39
CA ALA A 405 38.37 -29.16 22.49
C ALA A 405 37.21 -28.21 22.16
N LEU A 406 37.52 -27.05 21.56
CA LEU A 406 36.51 -26.07 21.20
C LEU A 406 35.63 -26.56 20.05
N THR A 407 36.21 -27.13 18.99
CA THR A 407 35.44 -27.73 17.88
C THR A 407 34.49 -28.80 18.40
N THR A 408 34.99 -29.72 19.23
CA THR A 408 34.16 -30.79 19.83
C THR A 408 33.04 -30.21 20.69
N GLY A 409 33.33 -29.20 21.51
CA GLY A 409 32.32 -28.53 22.35
C GLY A 409 31.23 -27.84 21.52
N LEU A 410 31.62 -27.14 20.45
CA LEU A 410 30.70 -26.44 19.56
C LEU A 410 29.84 -27.41 18.74
N GLU A 411 30.42 -28.52 18.25
CA GLU A 411 29.68 -29.58 17.54
C GLU A 411 28.66 -30.26 18.46
N ASN A 412 29.04 -30.58 19.71
CA ASN A 412 28.13 -31.10 20.72
C ASN A 412 26.99 -30.13 21.02
N LEU A 413 27.28 -28.83 21.10
CA LEU A 413 26.27 -27.79 21.30
C LEU A 413 25.29 -27.71 20.11
N ILE A 414 25.80 -27.83 18.88
CA ILE A 414 24.97 -27.88 17.66
C ILE A 414 24.08 -29.13 17.66
N ALA A 415 24.60 -30.27 18.09
CA ALA A 415 23.83 -31.52 18.19
C ALA A 415 22.76 -31.47 19.29
N ALA A 416 23.03 -30.77 20.40
CA ALA A 416 22.11 -30.61 21.51
C ALA A 416 20.98 -29.60 21.24
N GLU A 417 21.09 -28.78 20.19
CA GLU A 417 20.14 -27.70 19.89
C GLU A 417 18.65 -28.13 19.94
N PRO A 418 18.21 -29.22 19.26
CA PRO A 418 16.80 -29.59 19.26
C PRO A 418 16.24 -29.84 20.67
N LEU A 419 17.06 -30.41 21.57
CA LEU A 419 16.67 -30.70 22.95
C LEU A 419 16.60 -29.43 23.79
N ILE A 420 17.57 -28.51 23.62
CA ILE A 420 17.59 -27.23 24.33
C ILE A 420 16.38 -26.39 23.90
N THR A 421 16.13 -26.28 22.59
CA THR A 421 14.97 -25.59 22.01
C THR A 421 13.66 -26.19 22.55
N HIS A 422 13.56 -27.53 22.69
CA HIS A 422 12.38 -28.17 23.24
C HIS A 422 12.09 -27.74 24.68
N TYR A 423 13.07 -27.83 25.59
CA TYR A 423 12.87 -27.44 26.98
C TYR A 423 12.60 -25.95 27.14
N ASP A 424 13.28 -25.13 26.35
CA ASP A 424 13.05 -23.70 26.32
C ASP A 424 11.65 -23.36 25.80
N THR A 425 11.10 -24.11 24.85
CA THR A 425 9.70 -23.92 24.40
C THR A 425 8.67 -24.18 25.51
N ILE A 426 8.99 -25.05 26.48
CA ILE A 426 8.06 -25.41 27.56
C ILE A 426 7.92 -24.25 28.58
N VAL A 427 9.02 -23.57 28.91
CA VAL A 427 9.06 -22.59 30.01
C VAL A 427 9.56 -21.19 29.63
N GLY A 428 10.16 -21.05 28.44
CA GLY A 428 10.72 -19.82 27.87
C GLY A 428 10.07 -19.49 26.53
N ASP A 429 10.85 -18.89 25.63
CA ASP A 429 10.42 -18.41 24.31
C ASP A 429 10.80 -19.35 23.16
N GLY A 430 11.57 -20.42 23.45
CA GLY A 430 11.82 -21.51 22.52
C GLY A 430 12.87 -21.19 21.47
N ASP A 431 13.81 -20.28 21.76
CA ASP A 431 14.87 -19.88 20.83
C ASP A 431 16.29 -20.17 21.33
N CYS A 432 16.46 -20.55 22.61
CA CYS A 432 17.77 -20.66 23.25
C CYS A 432 18.71 -21.63 22.50
N GLY A 433 18.20 -22.80 22.11
CA GLY A 433 18.98 -23.78 21.34
C GLY A 433 19.41 -23.22 19.98
N VAL A 434 18.50 -22.56 19.27
CA VAL A 434 18.76 -21.95 17.96
C VAL A 434 19.82 -20.83 18.08
N CYS A 435 19.73 -20.00 19.11
CA CYS A 435 20.70 -18.96 19.43
C CYS A 435 22.10 -19.54 19.70
N LEU A 436 22.20 -20.58 20.54
CA LEU A 436 23.45 -21.26 20.87
C LEU A 436 24.09 -21.92 19.64
N LYS A 437 23.28 -22.59 18.81
CA LYS A 437 23.73 -23.19 17.53
C LYS A 437 24.25 -22.14 16.56
N ARG A 438 23.61 -20.96 16.48
CA ARG A 438 24.07 -19.85 15.64
C ARG A 438 25.44 -19.35 16.11
N GLY A 439 25.61 -19.13 17.41
CA GLY A 439 26.90 -18.76 18.00
C GLY A 439 27.98 -19.82 17.75
N ALA A 440 27.64 -21.10 17.90
CA ALA A 440 28.56 -22.19 17.67
C ALA A 440 29.04 -22.26 16.21
N ARG A 441 28.13 -22.17 15.24
CA ARG A 441 28.47 -22.12 13.81
C ARG A 441 29.33 -20.92 13.45
N GLY A 442 29.03 -19.74 14.02
CA GLY A 442 29.81 -18.53 13.77
C GLY A 442 31.24 -18.58 14.34
N ASN A 443 31.48 -19.35 15.40
CA ASN A 443 32.83 -19.59 15.90
C ASN A 443 33.55 -20.68 15.10
N LEU A 444 32.85 -21.76 14.72
CA LEU A 444 33.42 -22.82 13.88
C LEU A 444 33.90 -22.29 12.53
N SER A 445 33.15 -21.40 11.85
CA SER A 445 33.55 -20.87 10.54
C SER A 445 34.89 -20.13 10.59
N ARG A 446 35.23 -19.48 11.72
CA ARG A 446 36.52 -18.79 11.90
C ARG A 446 37.72 -19.73 11.95
N PHE A 447 37.53 -21.01 12.23
CA PHE A 447 38.60 -22.02 12.19
C PHE A 447 38.83 -22.59 10.80
N TYR A 448 37.84 -22.53 9.90
CA TYR A 448 37.92 -23.09 8.55
C TYR A 448 38.29 -22.05 7.48
N ASP A 449 38.15 -20.75 7.78
CA ASP A 449 38.49 -19.64 6.89
C ASP A 449 39.94 -19.11 7.08
N CYS A 450 40.85 -19.92 7.65
CA CYS A 450 42.28 -19.62 7.84
C CYS A 450 43.19 -20.59 7.08
#